data_AF-A0A962D0E7-F1
#
_entry.id   AF-A0A962D0E7-F1
#
_cell.length_a   1.000
_cell.length_b   1.000
_cell.length_c   1.000
_cell.angle_alpha   90.00
_cell.angle_beta   90.00
_cell.angle_gamma   90.00
#
_symmetry.space_group_name_H-M   'P 1'
#
loop_
_entity.id
_entity.type
_entity.pdbx_description
1 polymer ?
#
loop_
_entity_poly.entity_id
_entity_poly.type
_entity_poly.pdbx_seq_one_letter_code
_entity_poly.pdbx_strand_id
1 'polypeptide(L)'
;SDEIVKVLAERGAPGDQIYIAGRQVTLADRLLRRLGEIMQGDTTAADGFNRDAAIFGRVLDGLQNGNAELGIRQIDVQQAQGILGEVRDIFLEIGQYVEGIVKGSSDLADVQQAADTVSLNSNALLENAKLLEVNYSEQSELRPFPSLYVAIGAGVVMGICLLGLGF
;
A
#
# COMPACT_ATOMS: atom_id res chain seq x y z
N SER A 1 25.17 -6.69 1.04
CA SER A 1 24.99 -7.93 0.26
C SER A 1 26.25 -8.37 -0.50
N ASP A 2 26.98 -7.48 -1.19
CA ASP A 2 28.17 -7.88 -1.98
C ASP A 2 29.45 -8.20 -1.18
N GLU A 3 29.46 -7.96 0.13
CA GLU A 3 30.64 -8.11 0.97
C GLU A 3 31.20 -9.53 0.94
N ILE A 4 30.33 -10.53 0.96
CA ILE A 4 30.74 -11.94 0.90
C ILE A 4 31.42 -12.27 -0.44
N VAL A 5 30.90 -11.75 -1.55
CA VAL A 5 31.45 -11.97 -2.89
C VAL A 5 32.84 -11.33 -2.99
N LYS A 6 33.01 -10.13 -2.42
CA LYS A 6 34.30 -9.43 -2.36
C LYS A 6 35.32 -10.21 -1.52
N VAL A 7 34.96 -10.62 -0.30
CA VAL A 7 35.84 -11.41 0.58
C VAL A 7 36.25 -12.73 -0.09
N LEU A 8 35.31 -13.41 -0.75
CA LEU A 8 35.61 -14.65 -1.48
C LEU A 8 36.56 -14.41 -2.67
N ALA A 9 36.35 -13.35 -3.44
CA ALA A 9 37.21 -12.98 -4.56
C ALA A 9 38.64 -12.60 -4.08
N GLU A 10 38.74 -11.80 -3.02
CA GLU A 10 40.03 -11.37 -2.44
C GLU A 10 40.83 -12.54 -1.85
N ARG A 11 40.14 -13.54 -1.31
CA ARG A 11 40.76 -14.73 -0.71
C ARG A 11 41.03 -15.86 -1.73
N GLY A 12 40.75 -15.63 -3.00
CA GLY A 12 40.98 -16.62 -4.06
C GLY A 12 40.06 -17.84 -3.96
N ALA A 13 38.83 -17.66 -3.48
CA ALA A 13 37.85 -18.73 -3.44
C ALA A 13 37.58 -19.26 -4.86
N PRO A 14 37.24 -20.54 -5.02
CA PRO A 14 36.99 -21.11 -6.33
C PRO A 14 35.73 -20.48 -6.97
N GLY A 15 35.74 -20.36 -8.30
CA GLY A 15 34.75 -19.55 -9.04
C GLY A 15 33.29 -20.01 -8.89
N ASP A 16 33.05 -21.28 -8.59
CA ASP A 16 31.71 -21.82 -8.26
C ASP A 16 31.16 -21.22 -6.95
N GLN A 17 32.00 -21.06 -5.92
CA GLN A 17 31.57 -20.45 -4.65
C GLN A 17 31.24 -18.98 -4.82
N ILE A 18 32.08 -18.24 -5.57
CA ILE A 18 31.84 -16.83 -5.90
C ILE A 18 30.53 -16.69 -6.70
N TYR A 19 30.30 -17.57 -7.67
CA TYR A 19 29.08 -17.58 -8.47
C TYR A 19 27.83 -17.86 -7.63
N ILE A 20 27.85 -18.88 -6.78
CA ILE A 20 26.71 -19.22 -5.91
C ILE A 20 26.42 -18.08 -4.94
N ALA A 21 27.44 -17.51 -4.30
CA ALA A 21 27.32 -16.36 -3.42
C ALA A 21 26.73 -15.14 -4.15
N GLY A 22 27.19 -14.85 -5.38
CA GLY A 22 26.62 -13.79 -6.21
C GLY A 22 25.14 -14.01 -6.54
N ARG A 23 24.73 -15.25 -6.82
CA ARG A 23 23.31 -15.58 -7.00
C ARG A 23 22.48 -15.36 -5.74
N GLN A 24 23.07 -15.55 -4.55
CA GLN A 24 22.40 -15.27 -3.29
C GLN A 24 22.12 -13.78 -3.10
N VAL A 25 23.01 -12.89 -3.56
CA VAL A 25 22.75 -11.44 -3.54
C VAL A 25 21.50 -11.10 -4.35
N THR A 26 21.41 -11.57 -5.60
CA THR A 26 20.23 -11.31 -6.43
C THR A 26 18.95 -11.96 -5.86
N LEU A 27 19.07 -13.08 -5.16
CA LEU A 27 17.93 -13.71 -4.49
C LEU A 27 17.48 -12.88 -3.27
N ALA A 28 18.42 -12.35 -2.48
CA ALA A 28 18.13 -11.44 -1.38
C ALA A 28 17.43 -10.16 -1.86
N ASP A 29 17.91 -9.55 -2.96
CA ASP A 29 17.27 -8.36 -3.53
C ASP A 29 15.83 -8.64 -3.99
N ARG A 30 15.59 -9.83 -4.57
CA ARG A 30 14.23 -10.26 -4.94
C ARG A 30 13.35 -10.46 -3.71
N LEU A 31 13.88 -11.03 -2.63
CA LEU A 31 13.14 -11.17 -1.37
C LEU A 31 12.76 -9.80 -0.78
N LEU A 32 13.69 -8.85 -0.76
CA LEU A 32 13.43 -7.49 -0.30
C LEU A 32 12.35 -6.79 -1.13
N ARG A 33 12.42 -6.92 -2.47
CA ARG A 33 11.40 -6.36 -3.35
C ARG A 33 10.02 -6.97 -3.09
N ARG A 34 9.94 -8.30 -2.99
CA ARG A 34 8.67 -8.99 -2.68
C ARG A 34 8.13 -8.61 -1.31
N LEU A 35 9.00 -8.45 -0.31
CA LEU A 35 8.59 -7.95 1.00
C LEU A 35 7.97 -6.56 0.90
N GLY A 36 8.56 -5.67 0.10
CA GLY A 36 7.99 -4.35 -0.18
C GLY A 36 6.63 -4.40 -0.89
N GLU A 37 6.45 -5.31 -1.84
CA GLU A 37 5.16 -5.57 -2.52
C GLU A 37 4.11 -6.08 -1.51
N ILE A 38 4.49 -7.04 -0.65
CA ILE A 38 3.64 -7.53 0.44
C ILE A 38 3.24 -6.38 1.36
N MET A 39 4.17 -5.53 1.80
CA MET A 39 3.87 -4.38 2.67
C MET A 39 2.91 -3.36 2.05
N GLN A 40 2.81 -3.33 0.72
CA GLN A 40 1.86 -2.48 0.00
C GLN A 40 0.46 -3.13 -0.13
N GLY A 41 0.29 -4.36 0.34
CA GLY A 41 -0.97 -5.11 0.27
C GLY A 41 -1.03 -6.14 -0.87
N ASP A 42 0.06 -6.37 -1.60
CA ASP A 42 0.08 -7.41 -2.65
C ASP A 42 0.24 -8.81 -2.02
N THR A 43 -0.89 -9.48 -1.83
CA THR A 43 -0.94 -10.85 -1.30
C THR A 43 -0.37 -11.89 -2.27
N THR A 44 -0.29 -11.60 -3.57
CA THR A 44 0.28 -12.52 -4.57
C THR A 44 1.81 -12.61 -4.47
N ALA A 45 2.46 -11.56 -3.95
CA ALA A 45 3.89 -11.53 -3.70
C ALA A 45 4.33 -12.46 -2.54
N ALA A 46 3.42 -12.81 -1.63
CA ALA A 46 3.69 -13.64 -0.44
C ALA A 46 4.12 -15.06 -0.81
N ASP A 47 3.41 -15.72 -1.73
CA ASP A 47 3.78 -17.06 -2.19
C ASP A 47 5.15 -17.08 -2.87
N GLY A 48 5.44 -16.03 -3.65
CA GLY A 48 6.74 -15.85 -4.28
C GLY A 48 7.86 -15.68 -3.26
N PHE A 49 7.61 -14.88 -2.22
CA PHE A 49 8.55 -14.65 -1.13
C PHE A 49 8.88 -15.95 -0.40
N ASN A 50 7.87 -16.74 -0.01
CA ASN A 50 8.06 -18.00 0.70
C ASN A 50 8.92 -19.00 -0.09
N ARG A 51 8.70 -19.12 -1.40
CA ARG A 51 9.54 -19.99 -2.26
C ARG A 51 10.98 -19.50 -2.36
N ASP A 52 11.16 -18.20 -2.62
CA ASP A 52 12.48 -17.60 -2.73
C ASP A 52 13.24 -17.71 -1.39
N ALA A 53 12.54 -17.57 -0.25
CA ALA A 53 13.10 -17.67 1.09
C ALA A 53 13.55 -19.11 1.41
N ALA A 54 12.75 -20.11 1.04
CA ALA A 54 13.13 -21.52 1.20
C ALA A 54 14.36 -21.90 0.33
N ILE A 55 14.53 -21.28 -0.84
CA ILE A 55 15.73 -21.47 -1.66
C ILE A 55 16.92 -20.76 -1.02
N PHE A 56 16.74 -19.52 -0.57
CA PHE A 56 17.78 -18.71 0.06
C PHE A 56 18.33 -19.40 1.30
N GLY A 57 17.46 -19.82 2.22
CA GLY A 57 17.86 -20.51 3.45
C GLY A 57 18.63 -21.81 3.19
N ARG A 58 18.18 -22.64 2.23
CA ARG A 58 18.88 -23.88 1.87
C ARG A 58 20.26 -23.64 1.26
N VAL A 59 20.40 -22.62 0.42
CA VAL A 59 21.72 -22.29 -0.17
C VAL A 59 22.62 -21.65 0.88
N LEU A 60 22.09 -20.78 1.73
CA LEU A 60 22.85 -20.17 2.83
C LEU A 60 23.41 -21.23 3.77
N ASP A 61 22.58 -22.20 4.17
CA ASP A 61 23.00 -23.37 4.95
C ASP A 61 24.06 -24.20 4.20
N GLY A 62 23.85 -24.47 2.91
CA GLY A 62 24.82 -25.18 2.08
C GLY A 62 26.16 -24.45 1.91
N LEU A 63 26.17 -23.11 1.87
CA LEU A 63 27.40 -22.32 1.84
C LEU A 63 28.15 -22.38 3.18
N GLN A 64 27.41 -22.51 4.28
CA GLN A 64 27.94 -22.50 5.64
C GLN A 64 28.44 -23.89 6.10
N ASN A 65 27.71 -24.95 5.75
CA ASN A 65 27.93 -26.32 6.22
C ASN A 65 28.28 -27.31 5.10
N GLY A 66 28.14 -26.91 3.83
CA GLY A 66 28.23 -27.82 2.69
C GLY A 66 26.90 -28.54 2.44
N ASN A 67 26.60 -28.82 1.18
CA ASN A 67 25.43 -29.61 0.79
C ASN A 67 25.73 -30.42 -0.48
N ALA A 68 25.96 -31.73 -0.32
CA ALA A 68 26.31 -32.62 -1.42
C ALA A 68 25.15 -32.82 -2.41
N GLU A 69 23.90 -32.83 -1.95
CA GLU A 69 22.72 -32.99 -2.79
C GLU A 69 22.52 -31.81 -3.75
N LEU A 70 22.85 -30.60 -3.28
CA LEU A 70 22.80 -29.37 -4.05
C LEU A 70 24.12 -29.04 -4.76
N GLY A 71 25.17 -29.86 -4.59
CA GLY A 71 26.49 -29.62 -5.14
C GLY A 71 27.19 -28.37 -4.58
N ILE A 72 26.81 -27.93 -3.37
CA ILE A 72 27.36 -26.73 -2.74
C ILE A 72 28.49 -27.13 -1.80
N ARG A 73 29.66 -26.54 -2.00
CA ARG A 73 30.81 -26.73 -1.12
C ARG A 73 30.82 -25.67 -0.02
N GLN A 74 31.11 -26.10 1.20
CA GLN A 74 31.30 -25.22 2.33
C GLN A 74 32.39 -24.17 2.04
N ILE A 75 32.13 -22.93 2.43
CA ILE A 75 33.13 -21.86 2.43
C ILE A 75 33.99 -21.99 3.69
N ASP A 76 35.27 -22.30 3.57
CA ASP A 76 36.18 -22.45 4.73
C ASP A 76 36.85 -21.12 5.16
N VAL A 77 36.54 -20.03 4.45
CA VAL A 77 37.07 -18.71 4.77
C VAL A 77 36.40 -18.20 6.05
N GLN A 78 37.13 -18.20 7.17
CA GLN A 78 36.65 -17.78 8.50
C GLN A 78 35.89 -16.44 8.50
N GLN A 79 36.42 -15.45 7.78
CA GLN A 79 35.77 -14.15 7.66
C GLN A 79 34.41 -14.23 6.95
N ALA A 80 34.32 -15.04 5.89
CA ALA A 80 33.06 -15.25 5.17
C ALA A 80 32.06 -16.09 5.99
N GLN A 81 32.53 -17.02 6.82
CA GLN A 81 31.70 -17.77 7.78
C GLN A 81 31.02 -16.86 8.81
N GLY A 82 31.72 -15.84 9.32
CA GLY A 82 31.13 -14.82 10.18
C GLY A 82 30.00 -14.07 9.49
N ILE A 83 30.25 -13.57 8.27
CA ILE A 83 29.24 -12.85 7.46
C ILE A 83 28.04 -13.76 7.14
N LEU A 84 28.27 -15.03 6.79
CA LEU A 84 27.19 -16.01 6.56
C LEU A 84 26.33 -16.21 7.81
N GLY A 85 26.95 -16.21 9.00
CA GLY A 85 26.26 -16.29 10.28
C GLY A 85 25.35 -15.08 10.51
N GLU A 86 25.88 -13.87 10.35
CA GLU A 86 25.09 -12.64 10.50
C GLU A 86 23.91 -12.59 9.51
N VAL A 87 24.14 -12.94 8.25
CA VAL A 87 23.08 -12.99 7.23
C VAL A 87 22.01 -14.02 7.60
N ARG A 88 22.41 -15.16 8.16
CA ARG A 88 21.46 -16.19 8.62
C ARG A 88 20.62 -15.69 9.78
N ASP A 89 21.22 -15.03 10.75
CA ASP A 89 20.51 -14.55 11.93
C ASP A 89 19.47 -13.48 11.53
N ILE A 90 19.87 -12.53 10.67
CA ILE A 90 18.95 -11.54 10.08
C ILE A 90 17.82 -12.23 9.30
N PHE A 91 18.15 -13.24 8.49
CA PHE A 91 17.15 -13.96 7.70
C PHE A 91 16.14 -14.70 8.58
N LEU A 92 16.59 -15.35 9.65
CA LEU A 92 15.72 -16.04 10.61
C LEU A 92 14.82 -15.06 11.37
N GLU A 93 15.37 -13.91 11.77
CA GLU A 93 14.60 -12.85 12.43
C GLU A 93 13.49 -12.31 11.50
N ILE A 94 13.81 -12.00 10.25
CA ILE A 94 12.81 -11.54 9.26
C ILE A 94 11.72 -12.61 9.09
N GLY A 95 12.10 -13.89 8.98
CA GLY A 95 11.16 -15.00 8.82
C GLY A 95 10.09 -15.08 9.91
N GLN A 96 10.42 -14.69 11.15
CA GLN A 96 9.46 -14.67 12.27
C GLN A 96 8.39 -13.58 12.12
N TYR A 97 8.74 -12.47 11.48
CA TYR A 97 7.83 -11.33 11.31
C TYR A 97 7.05 -11.36 9.99
N VAL A 98 7.51 -12.12 8.99
CA VAL A 98 6.88 -12.15 7.65
C VAL A 98 5.41 -12.52 7.70
N GLU A 99 5.00 -13.51 8.50
CA GLU A 99 3.59 -13.90 8.61
C GLU A 99 2.73 -12.76 9.16
N GLY A 100 3.24 -12.04 10.16
CA GLY A 100 2.58 -10.84 10.71
C GLY A 100 2.50 -9.70 9.69
N ILE A 101 3.55 -9.50 8.89
CA ILE A 101 3.60 -8.49 7.82
C ILE A 101 2.57 -8.81 6.72
N VAL A 102 2.49 -10.07 6.28
CA VAL A 102 1.51 -10.53 5.28
C VAL A 102 0.08 -10.31 5.79
N LYS A 103 -0.19 -10.64 7.05
CA LYS A 103 -1.52 -10.42 7.62
C LYS A 103 -1.86 -8.93 7.72
N GLY A 104 -0.97 -8.13 8.27
CA GLY A 104 -1.20 -6.69 8.43
C GLY A 104 -1.32 -5.96 7.09
N SER A 105 -0.66 -6.42 6.03
CA SER A 105 -0.80 -5.81 4.72
C SER A 105 -2.13 -6.13 4.03
N SER A 106 -2.70 -7.32 4.26
CA SER A 106 -4.06 -7.63 3.86
C SER A 106 -5.06 -6.69 4.53
N ASP A 107 -4.92 -6.47 5.84
CA ASP A 107 -5.76 -5.53 6.58
C ASP A 107 -5.62 -4.10 6.02
N LEU A 108 -4.40 -3.69 5.66
CA LEU A 108 -4.14 -2.37 5.05
C LEU A 108 -4.75 -2.24 3.64
N ALA A 109 -4.73 -3.31 2.84
CA ALA A 109 -5.37 -3.33 1.52
C ALA A 109 -6.89 -3.14 1.65
N ASP A 110 -7.52 -3.82 2.61
CA ASP A 110 -8.95 -3.68 2.91
C ASP A 110 -9.30 -2.23 3.31
N VAL A 111 -8.45 -1.60 4.14
CA VAL A 111 -8.61 -0.19 4.55
C VAL A 111 -8.47 0.76 3.35
N GLN A 112 -7.50 0.54 2.47
CA GLN A 112 -7.31 1.36 1.26
C GLN A 112 -8.53 1.25 0.34
N GLN A 113 -9.05 0.04 0.10
CA GLN A 113 -10.24 -0.17 -0.71
C GLN A 113 -11.49 0.52 -0.11
N ALA A 114 -11.64 0.45 1.21
CA ALA A 114 -12.73 1.16 1.90
C ALA A 114 -12.59 2.68 1.77
N ALA A 115 -11.38 3.21 1.93
CA ALA A 115 -11.10 4.65 1.79
C ALA A 115 -11.37 5.14 0.36
N ASP A 116 -10.99 4.38 -0.66
CA ASP A 116 -11.27 4.69 -2.07
C ASP A 116 -12.78 4.72 -2.33
N THR A 117 -13.52 3.75 -1.80
CA THR A 117 -14.98 3.70 -1.90
C THR A 117 -15.63 4.92 -1.25
N VAL A 118 -15.16 5.33 -0.06
CA VAL A 118 -15.65 6.52 0.64
C VAL A 118 -15.33 7.80 -0.15
N SER A 119 -14.14 7.89 -0.73
CA SER A 119 -13.73 9.04 -1.56
C SER A 119 -14.62 9.16 -2.80
N LEU A 120 -14.85 8.05 -3.52
CA LEU A 120 -15.74 8.00 -4.68
C LEU A 120 -17.18 8.39 -4.31
N ASN A 121 -17.71 7.84 -3.22
CA ASN A 121 -19.05 8.18 -2.74
C ASN A 121 -19.16 9.65 -2.33
N SER A 122 -18.13 10.22 -1.70
CA SER A 122 -18.11 11.64 -1.32
C SER A 122 -18.14 12.55 -2.54
N ASN A 123 -17.38 12.22 -3.59
CA ASN A 123 -17.41 12.95 -4.85
C ASN A 123 -18.79 12.90 -5.50
N ALA A 124 -19.43 11.72 -5.51
CA ALA A 124 -20.80 11.56 -6.03
C ALA A 124 -21.83 12.35 -5.21
N LEU A 125 -21.72 12.36 -3.88
CA LEU A 125 -22.59 13.16 -3.02
C LEU A 125 -22.42 14.66 -3.26
N LEU A 126 -21.18 15.14 -3.44
CA LEU A 126 -20.88 16.53 -3.78
C LEU A 126 -21.47 16.93 -5.14
N GLU A 127 -21.40 16.05 -6.14
CA GLU A 127 -22.02 16.27 -7.44
C GLU A 127 -23.54 16.33 -7.34
N ASN A 128 -24.16 15.38 -6.65
CA ASN A 128 -25.60 15.37 -6.41
C ASN A 128 -26.09 16.59 -5.61
N ALA A 129 -25.31 17.05 -4.63
CA ALA A 129 -25.62 18.27 -3.87
C ALA A 129 -25.58 19.51 -4.76
N LYS A 130 -24.60 19.63 -5.66
CA LYS A 130 -24.54 20.72 -6.66
C LYS A 130 -25.73 20.68 -7.62
N LEU A 131 -26.10 19.50 -8.10
CA LEU A 131 -27.29 19.34 -8.94
C LEU A 131 -28.57 19.75 -8.19
N LEU A 132 -28.70 19.37 -6.91
CA LEU A 132 -29.85 19.76 -6.10
C LEU A 132 -29.90 21.27 -5.85
N GLU A 133 -28.76 21.92 -5.60
CA GLU A 133 -28.66 23.38 -5.46
C GLU A 133 -29.12 24.11 -6.73
N VAL A 134 -28.64 23.66 -7.90
CA VAL A 134 -29.04 24.21 -9.19
C VAL A 134 -30.55 24.05 -9.41
N ASN A 135 -31.09 22.84 -9.25
CA ASN A 135 -32.53 22.59 -9.41
C ASN A 135 -33.39 23.38 -8.41
N TYR A 136 -32.92 23.55 -7.16
CA TYR A 136 -33.62 24.36 -6.17
C TYR A 136 -33.56 25.86 -6.51
N SER A 137 -32.44 26.34 -7.07
CA SER A 137 -32.32 27.72 -7.54
C SER A 137 -33.27 28.03 -8.71
N GLU A 138 -33.40 27.11 -9.67
CA GLU A 138 -34.33 27.23 -10.81
C GLU A 138 -35.80 27.14 -10.36
N GLN A 139 -36.11 26.31 -9.37
CA GLN A 139 -37.47 26.21 -8.82
C GLN A 139 -37.83 27.39 -7.90
N SER A 140 -36.85 28.05 -7.29
CA SER A 140 -37.06 29.29 -6.53
C SER A 140 -37.46 30.48 -7.42
N GLU A 141 -37.07 30.49 -8.70
CA GLU A 141 -37.51 31.51 -9.68
C GLU A 141 -38.99 31.37 -10.09
N LEU A 142 -39.61 30.19 -9.87
CA LEU A 142 -41.01 29.91 -10.21
C LEU A 142 -41.99 30.15 -9.06
N ARG A 143 -41.55 30.63 -7.88
CA ARG A 143 -42.49 31.09 -6.86
C ARG A 143 -43.10 32.43 -7.30
N PRO A 144 -44.45 32.58 -7.32
CA PRO A 144 -45.06 33.88 -7.38
C PRO A 144 -44.96 34.50 -5.97
N PHE A 145 -43.75 34.79 -5.50
CA PHE A 145 -43.63 35.75 -4.41
C PHE A 145 -44.21 37.04 -4.96
N PRO A 146 -45.27 37.62 -4.33
CA PRO A 146 -45.71 38.93 -4.75
C PRO A 146 -44.49 39.84 -4.63
N SER A 147 -44.06 40.43 -5.74
CA SER A 147 -43.00 41.42 -5.72
C SER A 147 -43.36 42.46 -4.66
N LEU A 148 -42.36 43.11 -4.05
CA LEU A 148 -42.58 44.13 -3.02
C LEU A 148 -43.66 45.16 -3.45
N TYR A 149 -43.74 45.46 -4.75
CA TYR A 149 -44.79 46.30 -5.35
C TYR A 149 -46.20 45.72 -5.25
N VAL A 150 -46.40 44.42 -5.46
CA VAL A 150 -47.70 43.74 -5.27
C VAL A 150 -48.09 43.72 -3.80
N ALA A 151 -47.13 43.50 -2.89
CA ALA A 151 -47.38 43.55 -1.45
C ALA A 151 -47.76 44.98 -0.98
N ILE A 152 -47.03 46.00 -1.44
CA ILE A 152 -47.35 47.41 -1.19
C ILE A 152 -48.72 47.76 -1.78
N GLY A 153 -48.99 47.35 -3.03
CA GLY A 153 -50.27 47.58 -3.69
C GLY A 153 -51.45 46.97 -2.92
N ALA A 154 -51.33 45.71 -2.50
CA ALA A 154 -52.34 45.05 -1.69
C ALA A 154 -52.56 45.74 -0.33
N GLY A 155 -51.48 46.21 0.31
CA GLY A 155 -51.56 46.97 1.56
C GLY A 155 -52.29 48.30 1.41
N VAL A 156 -52.03 49.05 0.32
CA VAL A 156 -52.71 50.32 0.02
C VAL A 156 -54.19 50.08 -0.24
N VAL A 157 -54.55 49.06 -1.03
CA VAL A 157 -55.95 48.70 -1.31
C VAL A 157 -56.67 48.33 -0.02
N MET A 158 -56.04 47.54 0.84
CA MET A 158 -56.63 47.15 2.13
C MET A 158 -56.85 48.36 3.05
N GLY A 159 -55.91 49.30 3.09
CA GLY A 159 -56.04 50.56 3.84
C GLY A 159 -57.18 51.45 3.34
N ILE A 160 -57.37 51.54 2.01
CA ILE A 160 -58.48 52.29 1.41
C ILE A 160 -59.82 51.63 1.74
N CYS A 161 -59.91 50.30 1.68
CA CYS A 161 -61.14 49.58 2.04
C CYS A 161 -61.52 49.77 3.52
N LEU A 162 -60.55 49.81 4.44
CA LEU A 162 -60.80 50.05 5.85
C LEU A 162 -61.27 51.50 6.13
N LEU A 163 -60.76 52.48 5.39
CA LEU A 163 -61.23 53.86 5.48
C LEU A 163 -62.63 54.06 4.86
N GLY A 164 -62.96 53.30 3.81
CA GLY A 164 -64.27 53.34 3.16
C GLY A 164 -65.41 52.68 3.95
N LEU A 165 -65.10 51.77 4.89
CA LEU A 165 -66.07 51.13 5.78
C LEU A 165 -66.24 51.86 7.13
N GLY A 166 -65.45 52.90 7.39
CA GLY A 166 -65.45 53.68 8.62
C GLY A 166 -66.32 54.95 8.62
N PHE A 167 -67.19 55.11 7.62
CA PHE A 167 -68.22 56.17 7.52
C PHE A 167 -69.59 55.57 7.26
#